data_AF-A0A944C739-F1
#
_entry.id   AF-A0A944C739-F1
#
_cell.length_a   1.000
_cell.length_b   1.000
_cell.length_c   1.000
_cell.angle_alpha   90.00
_cell.angle_beta   90.00
_cell.angle_gamma   90.00
#
_symmetry.space_group_name_H-M   'P 1'
#
loop_
_entity.id
_entity.type
_entity.pdbx_description
1 polymer ?
#
loop_
_entity_poly.entity_id
_entity_poly.type
_entity_poly.pdbx_seq_one_letter_code
_entity_poly.pdbx_strand_id
1 'polypeptide(L)' 'MKKRYILDGLDCANCAEKIRSEAEKNKLITTARMNFVKQELIVEADDKVSSADILKTVCEIVKKHE' A
#
# COMPACT_ATOMS: atom_id res chain seq x y z
N MET A 1 8.59 2.62 11.08
CA MET A 1 9.09 3.19 9.80
C MET A 1 7.98 3.64 8.83
N LYS A 2 8.29 4.60 7.93
CA LYS A 2 7.42 5.07 6.83
C LYS A 2 8.03 4.70 5.47
N LYS A 3 7.22 4.13 4.57
CA LYS A 3 7.60 3.70 3.21
C LYS A 3 6.66 4.32 2.18
N ARG A 4 7.17 4.54 0.97
CA ARG A 4 6.43 5.11 -0.16
C ARG A 4 6.65 4.23 -1.38
N TYR A 5 5.57 3.85 -2.04
CA TYR A 5 5.56 3.00 -3.21
C TYR A 5 4.79 3.71 -4.31
N ILE A 6 5.37 3.81 -5.50
CA ILE A 6 4.66 4.34 -6.68
C ILE A 6 3.93 3.17 -7.31
N LEU A 7 2.62 3.30 -7.50
CA LEU A 7 1.79 2.31 -8.17
C LEU A 7 1.63 2.74 -9.63
N ASP A 8 2.44 2.15 -10.50
CA ASP A 8 2.35 2.34 -11.94
C ASP A 8 1.08 1.67 -12.49
N GLY A 9 0.38 2.31 -13.43
CA GLY A 9 -0.86 1.78 -14.02
C GLY A 9 -2.12 1.90 -13.16
N LEU A 10 -2.08 2.74 -12.13
CA LEU A 10 -3.24 2.99 -11.26
C LEU A 10 -4.23 3.97 -11.92
N ASP A 11 -4.97 3.51 -12.92
CA ASP A 11 -5.98 4.31 -13.64
C ASP A 11 -7.35 4.33 -12.95
N CYS A 12 -7.59 3.42 -12.00
CA CYS A 12 -8.85 3.28 -11.30
C CYS A 12 -8.77 3.77 -9.85
N ALA A 13 -9.36 4.94 -9.57
CA ALA A 13 -9.45 5.49 -8.22
C ALA A 13 -10.12 4.53 -7.22
N ASN A 14 -11.09 3.73 -7.67
CA ASN A 14 -11.74 2.74 -6.82
C ASN A 14 -10.82 1.56 -6.48
N CYS A 15 -9.99 1.10 -7.43
CA CYS A 15 -8.98 0.06 -7.17
C CYS A 15 -7.94 0.57 -6.16
N ALA A 16 -7.47 1.81 -6.34
CA ALA A 16 -6.54 2.46 -5.43
C ALA A 16 -7.07 2.56 -3.99
N GLU A 17 -8.33 2.95 -3.82
CA GLU A 17 -8.97 3.01 -2.50
C GLU A 17 -9.08 1.61 -1.86
N LYS A 18 -9.43 0.59 -2.64
CA LYS A 18 -9.46 -0.81 -2.16
C LYS A 18 -8.08 -1.28 -1.72
N ILE A 19 -7.04 -1.00 -2.50
CA ILE A 19 -5.64 -1.33 -2.18
C ILE A 19 -5.24 -0.65 -0.88
N ARG A 20 -5.48 0.66 -0.74
CA ARG A 20 -5.19 1.41 0.49
C ARG A 20 -5.93 0.83 1.69
N SER A 21 -7.23 0.56 1.56
CA SER A 21 -8.05 0.06 2.66
C SER A 21 -7.66 -1.35 3.08
N GLU A 22 -7.32 -2.24 2.15
CA GLU A 22 -6.85 -3.58 2.46
C GLU A 22 -5.44 -3.55 3.07
N ALA A 23 -4.56 -2.65 2.59
CA ALA A 23 -3.25 -2.43 3.19
C ALA A 23 -3.37 -1.94 4.64
N GLU A 24 -4.27 -1.00 4.92
CA GLU A 24 -4.52 -0.50 6.28
C GLU A 24 -5.08 -1.57 7.23
N LYS A 25 -5.82 -2.56 6.71
CA LYS A 25 -6.32 -3.70 7.49
C LYS A 25 -5.26 -4.75 7.77
N ASN A 26 -4.09 -4.66 7.13
CA ASN A 26 -3.04 -5.64 7.32
C ASN A 26 -2.36 -5.47 8.68
N LYS A 27 -2.13 -6.57 9.40
CA LYS A 27 -1.51 -6.56 10.74
C LYS A 27 -0.09 -6.00 10.76
N LEU A 28 0.61 -6.04 9.62
CA LEU A 28 1.97 -5.51 9.48
C LEU A 28 2.00 -4.00 9.27
N ILE A 29 0.86 -3.40 8.93
CA ILE A 29 0.73 -1.99 8.54
C ILE A 29 -0.07 -1.27 9.63
N THR A 30 0.50 -0.19 10.15
CA THR A 30 -0.15 0.68 11.14
C THR A 30 -1.08 1.68 10.47
N THR A 31 -0.70 2.20 9.30
CA THR A 31 -1.50 3.18 8.54
C THR A 31 -1.16 3.11 7.07
N ALA A 32 -2.16 3.27 6.19
CA ALA A 32 -1.94 3.37 4.75
C ALA A 32 -2.67 4.59 4.17
N ARG A 33 -1.93 5.39 3.39
CA ARG A 33 -2.44 6.59 2.71
C ARG A 33 -2.16 6.51 1.22
N MET A 34 -3.18 6.80 0.42
CA MET A 34 -3.05 6.89 -1.03
C MET A 34 -2.89 8.36 -1.42
N ASN A 35 -1.92 8.66 -2.27
CA ASN A 35 -1.76 9.94 -2.92
C ASN A 35 -2.11 9.77 -4.40
N PHE A 36 -3.38 10.01 -4.73
CA PHE A 36 -3.92 9.86 -6.09
C PHE A 36 -3.27 10.80 -7.10
N VAL A 37 -2.86 12.00 -6.67
CA VAL A 37 -2.19 12.98 -7.54
C VAL A 37 -0.83 12.48 -8.02
N LYS A 38 -0.10 11.75 -7.16
CA LYS A 38 1.22 11.18 -7.47
C LYS A 38 1.20 9.68 -7.74
N GLN A 39 0.02 9.05 -7.75
CA GLN A 39 -0.16 7.59 -7.77
C GLN A 39 0.77 6.87 -6.75
N GLU A 40 0.89 7.43 -5.55
CA GLU A 40 1.83 6.95 -4.52
C GLU A 40 1.07 6.36 -3.32
N LEU A 41 1.38 5.13 -2.94
CA LEU A 41 0.92 4.49 -1.70
C LEU A 41 1.97 4.69 -0.61
N ILE A 42 1.55 5.34 0.47
CA ILE A 42 2.36 5.64 1.65
C ILE A 42 1.94 4.69 2.76
N VAL A 43 2.88 3.90 3.25
CA VAL A 43 2.64 2.86 4.25
C VAL A 43 3.47 3.13 5.49
N GLU A 44 2.85 3.12 6.65
CA GLU A 44 3.52 3.25 7.95
C GLU A 44 3.38 1.91 8.68
N ALA A 45 4.50 1.41 9.19
CA ALA A 45 4.59 0.11 9.86
C ALA A 45 5.54 0.19 11.05
N ASP A 46 5.47 -0.78 11.96
CA ASP A 46 6.40 -0.89 13.09
C ASP A 46 7.84 -1.12 12.60
N ASP A 47 8.83 -0.65 13.37
CA ASP A 47 10.24 -0.79 12.99
C ASP A 47 10.73 -2.24 13.00
N LYS A 48 10.00 -3.13 13.68
CA LYS A 48 10.26 -4.58 13.68
C LYS A 48 9.88 -5.27 12.37
N VAL A 49 9.08 -4.62 11.51
CA VAL A 49 8.61 -5.22 10.26
C VAL A 49 9.65 -4.99 9.16
N SER A 50 10.05 -6.06 8.48
CA SER A 50 10.98 -5.94 7.36
C SER A 50 10.34 -5.24 6.16
N SER A 51 11.13 -4.42 5.46
CA SER A 51 10.69 -3.76 4.23
C SER A 51 10.23 -4.76 3.16
N ALA A 52 10.84 -5.94 3.12
CA ALA A 52 10.50 -7.00 2.18
C ALA A 52 9.09 -7.57 2.44
N ASP A 53 8.70 -7.73 3.71
CA ASP A 53 7.37 -8.19 4.11
C ASP A 53 6.28 -7.19 3.73
N ILE A 54 6.55 -5.89 3.97
CA ILE A 54 5.63 -4.81 3.58
C ILE A 54 5.46 -4.79 2.06
N LEU A 55 6.57 -4.86 1.31
CA LEU A 55 6.53 -4.86 -0.16
C LEU A 55 5.75 -6.05 -0.70
N LYS A 56 6.01 -7.26 -0.16
CA LYS A 56 5.30 -8.48 -0.56
C LYS A 56 3.80 -8.35 -0.32
N THR A 57 3.42 -7.89 0.87
CA THR A 57 2.02 -7.63 1.25
C THR A 57 1.35 -6.66 0.29
N VAL A 58 1.98 -5.51 0.03
CA VAL A 58 1.44 -4.49 -0.88
C VAL A 58 1.29 -5.07 -2.30
N CYS A 59 2.26 -5.85 -2.77
CA CYS A 59 2.19 -6.47 -4.10
C CYS A 59 1.07 -7.50 -4.22
N GLU A 60 0.83 -8.31 -3.17
CA GLU A 60 -0.31 -9.24 -3.14
C GLU A 60 -1.67 -8.52 -3.15
N ILE A 61 -1.77 -7.40 -2.43
CA ILE A 61 -2.99 -6.58 -2.41
C ILE A 61 -3.23 -5.93 -3.77
N VAL A 62 -2.19 -5.33 -4.37
CA VAL A 62 -2.29 -4.71 -5.71
C VAL A 62 -2.78 -5.74 -6.72
N LYS A 63 -2.17 -6.94 -6.77
CA LYS A 63 -2.58 -8.03 -7.67
C LYS A 63 -4.02 -8.51 -7.52
N LYS A 64 -4.63 -8.27 -6.36
CA LYS A 64 -6.01 -8.66 -6.08
C LYS A 64 -7.03 -7.63 -6.54
N HIS A 65 -6.61 -6.37 -6.71
CA HIS A 65 -7.48 -5.25 -7.06
C HIS A 65 -7.08 -4.54 -8.36
N GLU A 66 -5.99 -4.95 -9.02
CA GLU A 66 -5.65 -4.57 -10.40
C GLU A 66 -6.61 -5.17 -11.43
#